data_AF-A0A934RQ48-F1
#
_entry.id   AF-A0A934RQ48-F1
#
_cell.length_a   1.000
_cell.length_b   1.000
_cell.length_c   1.000
_cell.angle_alpha   90.00
_cell.angle_beta   90.00
_cell.angle_gamma   90.00
#
_symmetry.space_group_name_H-M   'P 1'
#
loop_
_entity.id
_entity.type
_entity.pdbx_description
1 polymer ?
#
loop_
_entity_poly.entity_id
_entity_poly.type
_entity_poly.pdbx_seq_one_letter_code
_entity_poly.pdbx_strand_id
1 'polypeptide(L)'
;MKFFDREQWLALRTGGLILLAFAAGIVLIWVAGYLPGTVGRTFSLITGMLWTPTIMEPVLAVAALMAILILNHYRRQREGSEFVYLETVDGPAASQLPAESRAVTFADQPQPPSGEEVVAVVEGLVAMGDFRDAQRLMLELPPQLLEEEAMLAVRLQMAYHNEDPNHVRGLSRKLADLNPDHPALQQS
;
A
#
# COMPACT_ATOMS: atom_id res chain seq x y z
N MET A 1 -19.53 8.48 -9.00
CA MET A 1 -19.05 7.09 -9.12
C MET A 1 -18.25 6.91 -10.40
N LYS A 2 -16.93 7.10 -10.35
CA LYS A 2 -16.02 6.70 -11.44
C LYS A 2 -15.48 5.34 -11.06
N PHE A 3 -16.13 4.28 -11.55
CA PHE A 3 -15.88 2.90 -11.12
C PHE A 3 -14.59 2.26 -11.68
N PHE A 4 -13.85 2.96 -12.54
CA PHE A 4 -12.67 2.43 -13.21
C PHE A 4 -11.67 3.53 -13.52
N ASP A 5 -10.40 3.30 -13.18
CA ASP A 5 -9.31 4.14 -13.65
C ASP A 5 -9.11 3.98 -15.16
N ARG A 6 -8.67 5.06 -15.81
CA ARG A 6 -8.55 5.10 -17.29
C ARG A 6 -7.62 4.01 -17.81
N GLU A 7 -6.57 3.70 -17.07
CA GLU A 7 -5.60 2.63 -17.38
C GLU A 7 -6.21 1.23 -17.25
N GLN A 8 -7.11 1.02 -16.29
CA GLN A 8 -7.79 -0.26 -16.07
C GLN A 8 -8.81 -0.55 -17.18
N TRP A 9 -9.52 0.49 -17.64
CA TRP A 9 -10.41 0.38 -18.81
C TRP A 9 -9.63 0.05 -20.09
N LEU A 10 -8.43 0.63 -20.24
CA LEU A 10 -7.53 0.33 -21.35
C LEU A 10 -7.03 -1.11 -21.30
N ALA A 11 -6.62 -1.61 -20.13
CA ALA A 11 -6.20 -3.00 -19.95
C ALA A 11 -7.32 -4.00 -20.29
N LEU A 12 -8.53 -3.77 -19.79
CA LEU A 12 -9.68 -4.64 -20.05
C LEU A 12 -10.09 -4.63 -21.53
N ARG A 13 -10.10 -3.45 -22.17
CA ARG A 13 -10.37 -3.33 -23.61
C ARG A 13 -9.32 -4.06 -24.42
N THR A 14 -8.04 -3.85 -24.11
CA THR A 14 -6.92 -4.42 -24.87
C THR A 14 -6.91 -5.93 -24.75
N GLY A 15 -7.05 -6.48 -23.53
CA GLY A 15 -7.16 -7.92 -23.30
C GLY A 15 -8.37 -8.53 -24.00
N GLY A 16 -9.54 -7.89 -23.89
CA GLY A 16 -10.76 -8.32 -24.58
C GLY A 16 -10.65 -8.30 -26.11
N LEU A 17 -10.04 -7.26 -26.68
CA LEU A 17 -9.81 -7.14 -28.12
C LEU A 17 -8.86 -8.21 -28.65
N ILE A 18 -7.79 -8.51 -27.91
CA ILE A 18 -6.85 -9.57 -28.28
C ILE A 18 -7.56 -10.92 -28.29
N LEU A 19 -8.37 -11.21 -27.27
CA LEU A 19 -9.09 -12.47 -27.16
C LEU A 19 -10.16 -12.62 -28.25
N LEU A 20 -10.87 -11.53 -28.57
CA LEU A 20 -11.83 -11.47 -29.67
C LEU A 20 -11.15 -11.65 -31.03
N ALA A 21 -10.01 -10.99 -31.27
CA ALA A 21 -9.23 -11.13 -32.49
C ALA A 21 -8.71 -12.56 -32.68
N PHE A 22 -8.24 -13.19 -31.60
CA PHE A 22 -7.80 -14.58 -31.61
C PHE A 22 -8.94 -15.54 -31.95
N ALA A 23 -10.11 -15.38 -31.30
CA ALA A 23 -11.29 -16.17 -31.59
C ALA A 23 -11.77 -15.99 -33.05
N ALA A 24 -11.80 -14.75 -33.54
CA ALA A 24 -12.15 -14.46 -34.93
C ALA A 24 -11.15 -15.10 -35.91
N GLY A 25 -9.86 -15.11 -35.59
CA GLY A 25 -8.83 -15.78 -36.39
C GLY A 25 -9.06 -17.29 -36.51
N ILE A 26 -9.43 -17.96 -35.41
CA ILE A 26 -9.77 -19.39 -35.41
C ILE A 26 -10.97 -19.67 -36.32
N VAL A 27 -12.02 -18.86 -36.21
CA VAL A 27 -13.22 -18.98 -37.07
C VAL A 27 -12.86 -18.75 -38.54
N LEU A 28 -12.02 -17.76 -38.84
CA LEU A 28 -11.58 -17.48 -40.21
C LEU A 28 -10.76 -18.64 -40.80
N ILE A 29 -9.85 -19.24 -40.03
CA ILE A 29 -9.07 -20.42 -40.45
C ILE A 29 -10.01 -21.59 -40.75
N TRP A 30 -11.01 -21.79 -39.89
CA TRP A 30 -12.01 -22.84 -40.07
C TRP A 30 -12.86 -22.62 -41.33
N VAL A 31 -13.35 -21.39 -41.56
CA VAL A 31 -14.10 -21.01 -42.76
C VAL A 31 -13.25 -21.13 -44.03
N ALA A 32 -11.97 -20.74 -43.95
CA ALA A 32 -11.03 -20.86 -45.07
C ALA A 32 -10.81 -22.32 -45.50
N GLY A 33 -11.04 -23.29 -44.61
CA GLY A 33 -11.02 -24.72 -44.94
C GLY A 33 -12.09 -25.15 -45.94
N TYR A 34 -13.17 -24.39 -46.12
CA TYR A 34 -14.24 -24.67 -47.08
C TYR A 34 -13.99 -24.08 -48.47
N LEU A 35 -12.90 -23.32 -48.67
CA LEU A 35 -12.57 -22.75 -49.98
C LEU A 35 -12.21 -23.85 -51.00
N PRO A 36 -12.66 -23.76 -52.25
CA PRO A 36 -12.29 -24.73 -53.27
C PRO A 36 -10.80 -24.61 -53.65
N GLY A 37 -10.18 -25.73 -54.02
CA GLY A 37 -8.81 -25.78 -54.52
C GLY A 37 -7.76 -26.11 -53.47
N THR A 38 -6.50 -25.80 -53.78
CA THR A 38 -5.34 -26.11 -52.93
C THR A 38 -5.36 -25.34 -51.61
N VAL A 39 -5.88 -24.10 -51.62
CA VAL A 39 -5.96 -23.22 -50.46
C VAL A 39 -6.82 -23.84 -49.35
N GLY A 40 -8.06 -24.28 -49.65
CA GLY A 40 -8.92 -24.90 -48.64
C GLY A 40 -8.38 -26.23 -48.14
N ARG A 41 -7.70 -27.01 -49.00
CA ARG A 41 -7.03 -28.24 -48.56
C ARG A 41 -5.93 -27.97 -47.53
N THR A 42 -5.14 -26.92 -47.73
CA THR A 42 -4.11 -26.50 -46.77
C THR A 42 -4.72 -26.05 -45.45
N PHE A 43 -5.77 -25.20 -45.48
CA PHE A 43 -6.43 -24.75 -44.26
C PHE A 43 -7.18 -25.87 -43.53
N SER A 44 -7.77 -26.82 -44.25
CA SER A 44 -8.39 -28.01 -43.67
C SER A 44 -7.37 -28.91 -42.96
N LEU A 45 -6.18 -29.10 -43.53
CA LEU A 45 -5.08 -29.82 -42.87
C LEU A 45 -4.60 -29.11 -41.60
N ILE A 46 -4.41 -27.80 -41.67
CA ILE A 46 -4.02 -26.98 -40.51
C ILE A 46 -5.08 -27.07 -39.40
N THR A 47 -6.36 -26.94 -39.76
CA THR A 47 -7.49 -27.05 -38.83
C THR A 47 -7.54 -28.44 -38.18
N GLY A 48 -7.34 -29.50 -38.96
CA GLY A 48 -7.27 -30.87 -38.46
C GLY A 48 -6.12 -31.08 -37.47
N MET A 49 -4.96 -30.49 -37.73
CA MET A 49 -3.80 -30.53 -36.82
C MET A 49 -4.07 -29.78 -35.51
N LEU A 50 -4.71 -28.60 -35.58
CA LEU A 50 -5.09 -27.79 -34.42
C LEU A 50 -6.07 -28.51 -33.49
N TRP A 51 -6.96 -29.35 -34.03
CA TRP A 51 -7.94 -30.12 -33.27
C TRP A 51 -7.39 -31.42 -32.67
N THR A 52 -6.10 -31.72 -32.85
CA THR A 52 -5.50 -32.90 -32.23
C THR A 52 -5.40 -32.72 -30.71
N PRO A 53 -5.54 -33.81 -29.92
CA PRO A 53 -5.45 -33.73 -28.46
C PRO A 53 -4.15 -33.06 -27.97
N THR A 54 -3.03 -33.35 -28.64
CA THR A 54 -1.69 -32.80 -28.31
C THR A 54 -1.64 -31.27 -28.38
N ILE A 55 -2.41 -30.64 -29.27
CA ILE A 55 -2.47 -29.18 -29.40
C ILE A 55 -3.62 -28.60 -28.56
N MET A 56 -4.75 -29.29 -28.49
CA MET A 56 -5.93 -28.80 -27.76
C MET A 56 -5.71 -28.75 -26.25
N GLU A 57 -5.00 -29.73 -25.67
CA GLU A 57 -4.72 -29.77 -24.23
C GLU A 57 -4.01 -28.51 -23.70
N PRO A 58 -2.85 -28.10 -24.24
CA PRO A 58 -2.17 -26.89 -23.77
C PRO A 58 -2.98 -25.62 -24.05
N VAL A 59 -3.70 -25.55 -25.18
CA VAL A 59 -4.56 -24.40 -25.50
C VAL A 59 -5.69 -24.25 -24.48
N LEU A 60 -6.37 -25.35 -24.13
CA LEU A 60 -7.42 -25.36 -23.11
C LEU A 60 -6.87 -25.03 -21.73
N ALA A 61 -5.69 -25.55 -21.37
CA ALA A 61 -5.03 -25.23 -20.11
C ALA A 61 -4.72 -23.73 -19.98
N VAL A 62 -4.18 -23.12 -21.04
CA VAL A 62 -3.90 -21.68 -21.09
C VAL A 62 -5.19 -20.87 -21.05
N ALA A 63 -6.22 -21.28 -21.79
CA ALA A 63 -7.52 -20.61 -21.79
C ALA A 63 -8.18 -20.66 -20.39
N ALA A 64 -8.13 -21.80 -19.72
CA ALA A 64 -8.63 -21.97 -18.36
C ALA A 64 -7.86 -21.09 -17.36
N LEU A 65 -6.53 -21.03 -17.46
CA LEU A 65 -5.71 -20.15 -16.64
C LEU A 65 -6.08 -18.67 -16.87
N MET A 66 -6.21 -18.24 -18.12
CA MET A 66 -6.64 -16.88 -18.44
C MET A 66 -8.03 -16.57 -17.88
N ALA A 67 -8.98 -17.50 -17.97
CA ALA A 67 -10.31 -17.32 -17.40
C ALA A 67 -10.26 -17.13 -15.86
N ILE A 68 -9.45 -17.92 -15.16
CA ILE A 68 -9.23 -17.78 -13.72
C ILE A 68 -8.61 -16.42 -13.39
N LEU A 69 -7.59 -15.99 -14.14
CA LEU A 69 -6.96 -14.68 -13.93
C LEU A 69 -7.93 -13.53 -14.14
N ILE A 70 -8.75 -13.58 -15.19
CA ILE A 70 -9.79 -12.58 -15.46
C ILE A 70 -10.82 -12.56 -14.34
N LEU A 71 -11.28 -13.74 -13.88
CA LEU A 71 -12.24 -13.84 -12.78
C LEU A 71 -11.66 -13.30 -11.47
N ASN A 72 -10.43 -13.66 -11.12
CA ASN A 72 -9.74 -13.15 -9.94
C ASN A 72 -9.55 -11.65 -10.02
N HIS A 73 -9.18 -11.13 -11.20
CA HIS A 73 -9.07 -9.69 -11.41
C HIS A 73 -10.42 -8.99 -11.22
N TYR A 74 -11.49 -9.55 -11.79
CA TYR A 74 -12.85 -9.05 -11.62
C TYR A 74 -13.31 -9.06 -10.15
N ARG A 75 -13.04 -10.15 -9.42
CA ARG A 75 -13.34 -10.25 -7.98
C ARG A 75 -12.56 -9.21 -7.19
N ARG A 76 -11.25 -9.08 -7.43
CA ARG A 76 -10.40 -8.09 -6.76
C ARG A 76 -10.87 -6.65 -6.97
N GLN A 77 -11.42 -6.34 -8.15
CA GLN A 77 -12.01 -5.03 -8.41
C GLN A 77 -13.33 -4.79 -7.65
N ARG A 78 -14.12 -5.85 -7.42
CA ARG A 78 -15.43 -5.74 -6.76
C ARG A 78 -15.36 -5.80 -5.25
N GLU A 79 -14.51 -6.67 -4.73
CA GLU A 79 -14.40 -7.03 -3.30
C GLU A 79 -13.26 -6.26 -2.61
N GLY A 80 -12.41 -5.55 -3.35
CA GLY A 80 -11.23 -4.85 -2.81
C GLY A 80 -10.00 -5.76 -2.71
N SER A 81 -8.86 -5.23 -2.30
CA SER A 81 -7.68 -6.06 -2.03
C SER A 81 -7.93 -6.91 -0.79
N GLU A 82 -7.92 -8.23 -0.97
CA GLU A 82 -7.98 -9.23 0.11
C GLU A 82 -6.75 -9.19 1.04
N PHE A 83 -5.75 -8.36 0.70
CA PHE A 83 -4.61 -8.07 1.56
C PHE A 83 -5.01 -7.03 2.59
N VAL A 84 -5.32 -7.49 3.80
CA VAL A 84 -5.62 -6.64 4.94
C VAL A 84 -4.34 -6.48 5.76
N TYR A 85 -3.97 -5.24 6.08
CA TYR A 85 -2.79 -4.95 6.90
C TYR A 85 -3.14 -5.24 8.36
N LEU A 86 -2.38 -6.13 9.00
CA LEU A 86 -2.49 -6.43 10.43
C LEU A 86 -1.51 -5.53 11.18
N GLU A 87 -2.04 -4.61 11.98
CA GLU A 87 -1.26 -3.97 13.03
C GLU A 87 -1.51 -4.73 14.33
N THR A 88 -0.48 -5.42 14.80
CA THR A 88 -0.47 -6.03 16.13
C THR A 88 0.12 -5.04 17.12
N VAL A 89 -0.63 -4.77 18.20
CA VAL A 89 -0.12 -3.96 19.31
C VAL A 89 0.94 -4.78 20.05
N ASP A 90 2.21 -4.45 19.88
CA ASP A 90 3.32 -5.07 20.62
C ASP A 90 3.68 -4.21 21.84
N GLY A 91 3.69 -4.83 23.04
CA GLY A 91 4.08 -4.18 24.30
C GLY A 91 3.43 -4.79 25.54
N PRO A 92 3.85 -4.40 26.76
CA PRO A 92 3.31 -4.96 28.02
C PRO A 92 1.80 -4.73 28.18
N ALA A 93 1.24 -3.67 27.57
CA ALA A 93 -0.19 -3.37 27.54
C ALA A 93 -1.00 -4.32 26.63
N ALA A 94 -0.38 -4.99 25.66
CA ALA A 94 -1.05 -5.92 24.75
C ALA A 94 -1.69 -7.11 25.50
N SER A 95 -1.07 -7.52 26.62
CA SER A 95 -1.57 -8.58 27.48
C SER A 95 -2.86 -8.21 28.24
N GLN A 96 -3.13 -6.91 28.39
CA GLN A 96 -4.30 -6.37 29.10
C GLN A 96 -5.49 -6.09 28.17
N LEU A 97 -5.27 -6.09 26.86
CA LEU A 97 -6.32 -5.90 25.86
C LEU A 97 -7.04 -7.23 25.55
N PRO A 98 -8.38 -7.22 25.35
CA PRO A 98 -9.13 -8.37 24.84
C PRO A 98 -8.54 -8.88 23.52
N ALA A 99 -8.58 -10.19 23.27
CA ALA A 99 -7.98 -10.80 22.08
C ALA A 99 -8.46 -10.16 20.76
N GLU A 100 -9.70 -9.69 20.76
CA GLU A 100 -10.41 -9.06 19.64
C GLU A 100 -9.92 -7.64 19.35
N SER A 101 -9.21 -7.01 20.28
CA SER A 101 -8.67 -5.64 20.18
C SER A 101 -7.15 -5.61 19.97
N ARG A 102 -6.49 -6.78 19.92
CA ARG A 102 -5.02 -6.88 19.74
C ARG A 102 -4.58 -6.76 18.29
N ALA A 103 -5.51 -6.90 17.36
CA ALA A 103 -5.25 -6.85 15.93
C ALA A 103 -6.33 -6.01 15.24
N VAL A 104 -5.94 -4.86 14.70
CA VAL A 104 -6.81 -4.07 13.83
C VAL A 104 -6.41 -4.38 12.40
N THR A 105 -7.42 -4.66 11.58
CA THR A 105 -7.25 -4.99 10.17
C THR A 105 -7.58 -3.76 9.33
N PHE A 106 -6.57 -3.18 8.68
CA PHE A 106 -6.73 -2.01 7.82
C PHE A 106 -6.83 -2.43 6.35
N ALA A 107 -7.82 -1.88 5.66
CA ALA A 107 -8.05 -2.13 4.24
C ALA A 107 -6.99 -1.48 3.33
N ASP A 108 -6.42 -0.36 3.79
CA ASP A 108 -5.38 0.38 3.08
C ASP A 108 -4.03 0.25 3.82
N GLN A 109 -2.94 0.43 3.09
CA GLN A 109 -1.61 0.48 3.67
C GLN A 109 -1.57 1.67 4.65
N PRO A 110 -1.24 1.46 5.94
CA PRO A 110 -1.14 2.56 6.89
C PRO A 110 -0.13 3.57 6.35
N GLN A 111 -0.56 4.83 6.29
CA GLN A 111 0.33 5.90 5.85
C GLN A 111 1.48 5.98 6.86
N PRO A 112 2.73 6.22 6.40
CA PRO A 112 3.82 6.49 7.33
C PRO A 112 3.39 7.65 8.22
N PRO A 113 3.64 7.55 9.54
CA PRO A 113 3.12 8.51 10.49
C PRO A 113 3.54 9.92 10.07
N SER A 114 2.57 10.83 10.07
CA SER A 114 2.82 12.23 9.75
C SER A 114 3.77 12.84 10.79
N GLY A 115 4.42 13.96 10.47
CA GLY A 115 5.30 14.64 11.40
C GLY A 115 4.63 14.94 12.76
N GLU A 116 3.35 15.34 12.72
CA GLU A 116 2.52 15.59 13.91
C GLU A 116 2.25 14.33 14.74
N GLU A 117 2.01 13.17 14.10
CA GLU A 117 1.80 11.91 14.80
C GLU A 117 3.08 11.44 15.50
N VAL A 118 4.23 11.61 14.86
CA VAL A 118 5.52 11.29 15.51
C VAL A 118 5.77 12.21 16.69
N VAL A 119 5.45 13.51 16.59
CA VAL A 119 5.52 14.45 17.71
C VAL A 119 4.63 13.99 18.87
N ALA A 120 3.38 13.59 18.59
CA ALA A 120 2.45 13.10 19.60
C ALA A 120 2.94 11.83 20.31
N VAL A 121 3.56 10.90 19.58
CA VAL A 121 4.17 9.69 20.16
C VAL A 121 5.32 10.05 21.10
N VAL A 122 6.19 10.98 20.67
CA VAL A 122 7.34 11.43 21.46
C VAL A 122 6.88 12.17 22.73
N GLU A 123 5.85 13.02 22.63
CA GLU A 123 5.23 13.67 23.78
C GLU A 123 4.64 12.64 24.75
N GLY A 124 3.94 11.62 24.24
CA GLY A 124 3.42 10.52 25.04
C GLY A 124 4.50 9.77 25.80
N LEU A 125 5.64 9.46 25.15
CA LEU A 125 6.78 8.80 25.79
C LEU A 125 7.38 9.66 26.91
N VAL A 126 7.53 10.97 26.67
CA VAL A 126 8.02 11.91 27.68
C VAL A 126 7.05 12.03 28.85
N ALA A 127 5.75 12.08 28.61
CA ALA A 127 4.72 12.11 29.65
C ALA A 127 4.70 10.82 30.50
N MET A 128 5.03 9.67 29.91
CA MET A 128 5.19 8.39 30.61
C MET A 128 6.53 8.26 31.34
N GLY A 129 7.44 9.23 31.19
CA GLY A 129 8.79 9.21 31.77
C GLY A 129 9.79 8.33 31.03
N ASP A 130 9.45 7.85 29.83
CA ASP A 130 10.34 7.04 28.99
C ASP A 130 11.21 7.93 28.08
N PHE A 131 12.13 8.65 28.71
CA PHE A 131 13.01 9.61 28.02
C PHE A 131 13.98 8.94 27.05
N ARG A 132 14.30 7.66 27.27
CA ARG A 132 15.28 6.92 26.46
C ARG A 132 14.71 6.59 25.09
N ASP A 133 13.49 6.07 25.04
CA ASP A 133 12.86 5.73 23.78
C ASP A 133 12.35 6.99 23.06
N ALA A 134 11.95 8.03 23.79
CA ALA A 134 11.71 9.37 23.21
C ALA A 134 12.95 9.91 22.49
N GLN A 135 14.14 9.82 23.11
CA GLN A 135 15.38 10.29 22.50
C GLN A 135 15.77 9.51 21.24
N ARG A 136 15.53 8.19 21.20
CA ARG A 136 15.78 7.36 20.01
C ARG A 136 14.90 7.78 18.84
N LEU A 137 13.61 7.96 19.09
CA LEU A 137 12.65 8.40 18.06
C LEU A 137 13.02 9.80 17.52
N MET A 138 13.51 10.71 18.38
CA MET A 138 14.01 12.01 17.95
C MET A 138 15.27 11.95 17.07
N LEU A 139 16.11 10.92 17.18
CA LEU A 139 17.30 10.77 16.33
C LEU A 139 16.95 10.32 14.90
N GLU A 140 15.80 9.65 14.74
CA GLU A 140 15.30 9.17 13.45
C GLU A 140 14.48 10.25 12.72
N LEU A 141 14.11 11.31 13.42
CA LEU A 141 13.34 12.43 12.88
C LEU A 141 14.20 13.34 11.97
N PRO A 142 13.66 13.81 10.83
CA PRO A 142 14.32 14.78 9.99
C PRO A 142 14.49 16.13 10.72
N PRO A 143 15.57 16.90 10.42
CA PRO A 143 15.92 18.11 11.16
C PRO A 143 14.81 19.17 11.20
N GLN A 144 13.96 19.21 10.18
CA GLN A 144 12.87 20.18 10.09
C GLN A 144 11.83 19.97 11.19
N LEU A 145 11.49 18.71 11.50
CA LEU A 145 10.53 18.36 12.56
C LEU A 145 11.11 18.62 13.96
N LEU A 146 12.43 18.60 14.11
CA LEU A 146 13.11 18.91 15.38
C LEU A 146 13.08 20.40 15.75
N GLU A 147 12.77 21.26 14.78
CA GLU A 147 12.67 22.71 14.94
C GLU A 147 11.21 23.20 14.99
N GLU A 148 10.24 22.30 14.86
CA GLU A 148 8.84 22.64 15.08
C GLU A 148 8.57 23.00 16.54
N GLU A 149 7.64 23.91 16.75
CA GLU A 149 7.26 24.46 18.06
C GLU A 149 6.96 23.35 19.08
N ALA A 150 6.14 22.38 18.69
CA ALA A 150 5.75 21.28 19.55
C ALA A 150 6.95 20.40 19.96
N MET A 151 7.85 20.09 19.03
CA MET A 151 9.05 19.30 19.31
C MET A 151 10.08 20.07 20.15
N LEU A 152 10.18 21.39 19.98
CA LEU A 152 11.00 22.25 20.83
C LEU A 152 10.50 22.28 22.28
N ALA A 153 9.18 22.30 22.49
CA ALA A 153 8.59 22.21 23.83
C ALA A 153 8.91 20.86 24.50
N VAL A 154 8.77 19.74 23.77
CA VAL A 154 9.10 18.40 24.30
C VAL A 154 10.60 18.29 24.62
N ARG A 155 11.47 18.78 23.73
CA ARG A 155 12.93 18.80 23.98
C ARG A 155 13.32 19.69 25.17
N LEU A 156 12.61 20.79 25.37
CA LEU A 156 12.81 21.67 26.53
C LEU A 156 12.45 20.93 27.83
N GLN A 157 11.32 20.22 27.85
CA GLN A 157 10.90 19.39 28.99
C GLN A 157 11.92 18.29 29.31
N MET A 158 12.47 17.62 28.29
CA MET A 158 13.55 16.66 28.47
C MET A 158 14.84 17.31 29.01
N ALA A 159 15.17 18.51 28.54
CA ALA A 159 16.35 19.24 29.01
C ALA A 159 16.23 19.68 30.48
N TYR A 160 15.02 20.04 30.92
CA TYR A 160 14.73 20.28 32.34
C TYR A 160 14.92 19.03 33.19
N HIS A 161 14.44 17.87 32.72
CA HIS A 161 14.61 16.60 33.43
C HIS A 161 16.08 16.16 33.53
N ASN A 162 16.87 16.40 32.49
CA ASN A 162 18.29 16.04 32.44
C ASN A 162 19.22 17.06 33.14
N GLU A 163 18.66 18.09 33.79
CA GLU A 163 19.41 19.14 34.49
C GLU A 163 20.49 19.82 33.63
N ASP A 164 20.24 20.02 32.33
CA ASP A 164 21.19 20.69 31.43
C ASP A 164 20.83 22.17 31.22
N PRO A 165 21.41 23.09 32.01
CA PRO A 165 21.04 24.51 31.99
C PRO A 165 21.45 25.21 30.69
N ASN A 166 22.41 24.68 29.94
CA ASN A 166 22.86 25.28 28.68
C ASN A 166 21.89 24.91 27.55
N HIS A 167 21.44 23.66 27.49
CA HIS A 167 20.42 23.23 26.53
C HIS A 167 19.06 23.89 26.79
N VAL A 168 18.65 24.03 28.06
CA VAL A 168 17.42 24.74 28.43
C VAL A 168 17.42 26.18 27.90
N ARG A 169 18.50 26.94 28.12
CA ARG A 169 18.60 28.33 27.63
C ARG A 169 18.60 28.44 26.11
N GLY A 170 19.22 27.48 25.42
CA GLY A 170 19.25 27.45 23.96
C GLY A 170 17.87 27.18 23.37
N LEU A 171 17.16 26.20 23.93
CA LEU A 171 15.82 25.80 23.47
C LEU A 171 14.75 26.82 23.85
N SER A 172 14.80 27.41 25.05
CA SER A 172 13.84 28.43 25.46
C SER A 172 13.90 29.70 24.60
N ARG A 173 15.10 30.11 24.17
CA ARG A 173 15.26 31.21 23.21
C ARG A 173 14.62 30.88 21.87
N LYS A 174 14.92 29.70 21.31
CA LYS A 174 14.36 29.26 20.03
C LYS A 174 12.83 29.17 20.07
N LEU A 175 12.28 28.66 21.17
CA LEU A 175 10.83 28.57 21.37
C LEU A 175 10.22 29.96 21.54
N ALA A 176 10.86 30.87 22.26
CA ALA A 176 10.38 32.25 22.43
C ALA A 176 10.42 33.06 21.12
N ASP A 177 11.38 32.79 20.23
CA ASP A 177 11.46 33.41 18.90
C ASP A 177 10.30 32.96 17.99
N LEU A 178 9.76 31.76 18.20
CA LEU A 178 8.64 31.18 17.45
C LEU A 178 7.28 31.51 18.07
N ASN A 179 7.13 31.30 19.38
CA ASN A 179 5.93 31.59 20.14
C ASN A 179 6.30 32.09 21.56
N PRO A 180 6.30 33.42 21.78
CA PRO A 180 6.72 34.01 23.05
C PRO A 180 5.76 33.72 24.23
N ASP A 181 4.51 33.35 23.96
CA ASP A 181 3.48 33.09 24.97
C ASP A 181 3.30 31.59 25.27
N HIS A 182 4.21 30.73 24.77
CA HIS A 182 4.07 29.29 24.91
C HIS A 182 4.14 28.82 26.38
N PRO A 183 3.19 27.98 26.87
CA PRO A 183 3.11 27.59 28.28
C PRO A 183 4.36 26.87 28.80
N ALA A 184 5.09 26.18 27.92
CA ALA A 184 6.35 25.52 28.28
C ALA A 184 7.47 26.50 28.72
N LEU A 185 7.37 27.79 28.35
CA LEU A 185 8.32 28.82 28.80
C LEU A 185 8.06 29.29 30.24
N GLN A 186 6.86 29.02 30.79
CA GLN A 186 6.45 29.42 32.12
C GLN A 186 6.77 28.37 33.20
N GLN A 187 7.27 27.19 32.81
CA GLN A 187 7.67 26.11 33.71
C GLN A 187 9.09 26.29 34.29
N SER A 188 9.69 27.48 34.16
CA SER A 188 11.00 27.84 34.72
C SER A 188 10.98 28.15 36.21
#